data_AF-A0A2I0Q999-F1
#
_entry.id   AF-A0A2I0Q999-F1
#
_cell.length_a   1.000
_cell.length_b   1.000
_cell.length_c   1.000
_cell.angle_alpha   90.00
_cell.angle_beta   90.00
_cell.angle_gamma   90.00
#
_symmetry.space_group_name_H-M   'P 1'
#
loop_
_entity.id
_entity.type
_entity.pdbx_description
1 polymer ?
#
loop_
_entity_poly.entity_id
_entity_poly.type
_entity_poly.pdbx_seq_one_letter_code
_entity_poly.pdbx_strand_id
1 'polypeptide(L)'
;MALTKVLVTVKTYPTLSDKYDELVCTAGLREDGSWIRIYPVPFRKLDYQNRYQKWHWIELDLVKNKSDFRPESYKPYSIDSEIKILEKIDTTDQWIRRKEIALRNVQTNLSELIKEAKDKQKATSLAIVKPKEVLDFICEPCDKEWNPQKIAKIIANQAQGSLFDVEETKSIFKVVKKIPYKFSYVFTTEDQIVR
;
A
#
# COMPACT_ATOMS: atom_id res chain seq x y z
N MET A 1 17.36 -1.93 18.01
CA MET A 1 17.54 -1.29 16.68
C MET A 1 16.68 -0.02 16.65
N ALA A 2 16.92 0.90 15.72
CA ALA A 2 16.19 2.18 15.69
C ALA A 2 14.76 1.96 15.17
N LEU A 3 13.76 2.32 15.97
CA LEU A 3 12.37 2.33 15.54
C LEU A 3 12.18 3.37 14.43
N THR A 4 11.40 3.02 13.41
CA THR A 4 11.09 3.93 12.30
C THR A 4 9.64 4.39 12.41
N LYS A 5 9.44 5.71 12.38
CA LYS A 5 8.10 6.31 12.28
C LYS A 5 7.65 6.41 10.83
N VAL A 6 6.42 6.00 10.58
CA VAL A 6 5.81 5.97 9.25
C VAL A 6 4.39 6.53 9.32
N LEU A 7 4.13 7.57 8.54
CA LEU A 7 2.79 8.11 8.33
C LEU A 7 2.11 7.28 7.25
N VAL A 8 1.10 6.50 7.62
CA VAL A 8 0.44 5.57 6.69
C VAL A 8 -0.44 6.32 5.69
N THR A 9 0.01 6.49 4.45
CA THR A 9 -0.75 7.19 3.39
C THR A 9 -1.39 6.25 2.38
N VAL A 10 -0.91 5.01 2.30
CA VAL A 10 -1.38 4.00 1.34
C VAL A 10 -1.64 2.69 2.08
N LYS A 11 -2.84 2.16 1.89
CA LYS A 11 -3.22 0.80 2.30
C LYS A 11 -3.75 0.10 1.07
N THR A 12 -3.19 -1.04 0.75
CA THR A 12 -3.63 -1.82 -0.41
C THR A 12 -5.03 -2.34 -0.13
N TYR A 13 -5.93 -2.19 -1.10
CA TYR A 13 -7.17 -2.95 -1.11
C TYR A 13 -6.80 -4.44 -1.08
N PRO A 14 -7.41 -5.26 -0.21
CA PRO A 14 -7.01 -6.66 -0.04
C PRO A 14 -7.09 -7.39 -1.38
N THR A 15 -5.93 -7.70 -1.94
CA THR A 15 -5.80 -8.56 -3.10
C THR A 15 -5.40 -9.94 -2.63
N LEU A 16 -6.32 -10.87 -2.84
CA LEU A 16 -6.13 -12.31 -2.81
C LEU A 16 -4.73 -12.71 -3.37
N SER A 17 -3.82 -13.13 -2.49
CA SER A 17 -2.42 -13.49 -2.78
C SER A 17 -2.22 -15.00 -2.63
N ASP A 18 -1.57 -15.62 -3.63
CA ASP A 18 -1.30 -17.05 -3.68
C ASP A 18 -0.29 -17.55 -2.63
N LYS A 19 0.52 -16.65 -2.05
CA LYS A 19 1.74 -17.02 -1.28
C LYS A 19 1.66 -16.79 0.23
N TYR A 20 0.71 -16.00 0.70
CA TYR A 20 0.71 -15.59 2.10
C TYR A 20 -0.71 -15.35 2.62
N ASP A 21 -0.99 -15.80 3.84
CA ASP A 21 -2.18 -15.43 4.62
C ASP A 21 -2.33 -13.91 4.64
N GLU A 22 -3.31 -13.41 3.89
CA GLU A 22 -3.64 -12.01 3.63
C GLU A 22 -2.60 -10.97 4.10
N LEU A 23 -1.42 -10.98 3.46
CA LEU A 23 -0.39 -9.96 3.70
C LEU A 23 -0.70 -8.75 2.82
N VAL A 24 -1.01 -7.63 3.47
CA VAL A 24 -1.24 -6.36 2.79
C VAL A 24 0.07 -5.60 2.66
N CYS A 25 0.23 -4.91 1.54
CA CYS A 25 1.26 -3.90 1.42
C CYS A 25 0.75 -2.60 2.05
N THR A 26 1.52 -2.07 2.98
CA THR A 26 1.32 -0.73 3.57
C THR A 26 2.44 0.15 3.06
N ALA A 27 2.11 1.38 2.65
CA ALA A 27 3.13 2.38 2.34
C ALA A 27 2.79 3.72 2.97
N GLY A 28 3.83 4.52 3.17
CA GLY A 28 3.74 5.75 3.92
C GLY A 28 4.96 6.63 3.73
N LEU A 29 4.97 7.71 4.49
CA LEU A 29 6.05 8.69 4.51
C LEU A 29 6.77 8.64 5.84
N ARG A 30 8.09 8.78 5.83
CA ARG A 30 8.87 9.04 7.04
C ARG A 30 8.74 10.52 7.45
N GLU A 31 9.27 10.87 8.61
CA GLU A 31 9.27 12.25 9.15
C GLU A 31 9.98 13.25 8.23
N ASP A 32 10.93 12.79 7.39
CA ASP A 32 11.63 13.61 6.39
C ASP A 32 10.82 13.77 5.08
N GLY A 33 9.72 13.04 4.90
CA GLY A 33 8.93 13.01 3.67
C GLY A 33 9.43 12.00 2.62
N SER A 34 10.39 11.13 2.97
CA SER A 34 10.81 10.02 2.11
C SER A 34 9.79 8.87 2.15
N TRP A 35 9.63 8.20 1.02
CA TRP A 35 8.72 7.06 0.91
C TRP A 35 9.27 5.82 1.59
N ILE A 36 8.35 5.05 2.19
CA ILE A 36 8.63 3.71 2.70
C ILE A 36 7.46 2.78 2.38
N ARG A 37 7.81 1.59 1.87
CA ARG A 37 6.91 0.48 1.59
C ARG A 37 7.24 -0.63 2.57
N ILE A 38 6.24 -1.11 3.29
CA ILE A 38 6.36 -2.18 4.27
C ILE A 38 5.61 -3.39 3.73
N TYR A 39 6.36 -4.45 3.44
CA TYR A 39 5.81 -5.71 3.00
C TYR A 39 6.69 -6.89 3.45
N PRO A 40 6.09 -7.96 4.00
CA PRO A 40 4.66 -8.08 4.29
C PRO A 40 4.27 -7.44 5.64
N VAL A 41 3.00 -7.03 5.78
CA VAL A 41 2.42 -6.66 7.08
C VAL A 41 1.23 -7.57 7.37
N PRO A 42 1.21 -8.31 8.50
CA PRO A 42 0.11 -9.19 8.88
C PRO A 42 -1.08 -8.40 9.46
N PHE A 43 -1.53 -7.34 8.75
CA PHE A 43 -2.46 -6.33 9.27
C PHE A 43 -3.78 -6.90 9.83
N ARG A 44 -4.28 -8.00 9.27
CA ARG A 44 -5.52 -8.63 9.73
C ARG A 44 -5.36 -9.60 10.89
N LYS A 45 -4.15 -10.13 11.09
CA LYS A 45 -3.78 -10.91 12.28
C LYS A 45 -3.47 -10.01 13.46
N LEU A 46 -3.26 -8.70 13.23
CA LEU A 46 -3.18 -7.73 14.32
C LEU A 46 -4.51 -7.66 15.06
N ASP A 47 -4.42 -7.68 16.40
CA ASP A 47 -5.53 -7.37 17.30
C ASP A 47 -6.21 -6.08 16.87
N TYR A 48 -7.52 -5.99 17.11
CA TYR A 48 -8.32 -4.84 16.68
C TYR A 48 -7.72 -3.49 17.13
N GLN A 49 -7.12 -3.46 18.32
CA GLN A 49 -6.46 -2.27 18.88
C GLN A 49 -5.18 -1.87 18.12
N ASN A 50 -4.54 -2.82 17.44
CA ASN A 50 -3.31 -2.63 16.66
C ASN A 50 -3.60 -2.35 15.16
N ARG A 51 -4.87 -2.16 14.79
CA ARG A 51 -5.28 -1.84 13.41
C ARG A 51 -5.26 -0.33 13.14
N TYR A 52 -4.11 0.17 12.68
CA TYR A 52 -3.97 1.56 12.25
C TYR A 52 -4.83 1.91 11.01
N GLN A 53 -5.26 3.17 10.96
CA GLN A 53 -5.98 3.78 9.83
C GLN A 53 -5.03 4.62 8.95
N LYS A 54 -5.49 5.03 7.76
CA LYS A 54 -4.74 6.02 6.96
C LYS A 54 -4.55 7.30 7.79
N TRP A 55 -3.40 7.92 7.63
CA TRP A 55 -2.93 9.12 8.33
C TRP A 55 -2.62 8.94 9.82
N HIS A 56 -2.51 7.71 10.32
CA HIS A 56 -1.81 7.47 11.58
C HIS A 56 -0.30 7.45 11.35
N TRP A 57 0.42 8.03 12.29
CA TRP A 57 1.79 7.65 12.56
C TRP A 57 1.81 6.27 13.19
N ILE A 58 2.68 5.40 12.69
CA ILE A 58 3.02 4.13 13.31
C ILE A 58 4.52 4.10 13.56
N GLU A 59 4.93 3.41 14.62
CA GLU A 59 6.33 3.20 14.97
C GLU A 59 6.59 1.70 15.10
N LEU A 60 7.58 1.21 14.35
CA LEU A 60 7.93 -0.21 14.29
C LEU A 60 9.38 -0.42 13.85
N ASP A 61 9.92 -1.59 14.18
CA ASP A 61 11.26 -2.00 13.76
C ASP A 61 11.24 -2.52 12.32
N LEU A 62 12.01 -1.89 11.44
CA LEU A 62 12.02 -2.15 10.00
C LEU A 62 13.41 -2.49 9.50
N VAL A 63 13.49 -3.55 8.69
CA VAL A 63 14.70 -3.95 8.00
C VAL A 63 14.52 -3.87 6.49
N LYS A 64 15.62 -3.58 5.79
CA LYS A 64 15.63 -3.52 4.33
C LYS A 64 15.25 -4.89 3.73
N ASN A 65 14.31 -4.89 2.79
CA ASN A 65 13.97 -6.13 2.08
C ASN A 65 14.98 -6.39 0.95
N LYS A 66 15.93 -7.30 1.17
CA LYS A 66 16.97 -7.65 0.18
C LYS A 66 16.43 -8.35 -1.07
N SER A 67 15.22 -8.89 -1.02
CA SER A 67 14.58 -9.57 -2.15
C SER A 67 13.79 -8.62 -3.06
N ASP A 68 13.58 -7.37 -2.65
CA ASP A 68 12.95 -6.33 -3.46
C ASP A 68 13.99 -5.26 -3.81
N PHE A 69 14.15 -4.99 -5.11
CA PHE A 69 15.14 -4.05 -5.63
C PHE A 69 14.79 -2.58 -5.36
N ARG A 70 13.54 -2.29 -4.96
CA ARG A 70 13.07 -0.93 -4.72
C ARG A 70 13.75 -0.29 -3.50
N PRO A 71 14.26 0.94 -3.59
CA PRO A 71 14.97 1.61 -2.49
C PRO A 71 14.08 1.88 -1.27
N GLU A 72 12.77 1.99 -1.45
CA GLU A 72 11.77 2.20 -0.40
C GLU A 72 11.21 0.90 0.18
N SER A 73 11.63 -0.29 -0.28
CA SER A 73 11.08 -1.56 0.23
C SER A 73 11.75 -2.03 1.53
N TYR A 74 10.93 -2.20 2.56
CA TYR A 74 11.27 -2.68 3.90
C TYR A 74 10.28 -3.75 4.34
N LYS A 75 10.65 -4.50 5.37
CA LYS A 75 9.80 -5.46 6.06
C LYS A 75 9.95 -5.30 7.57
N PRO A 76 8.95 -5.66 8.37
CA PRO A 76 9.13 -5.78 9.82
C PRO A 76 10.32 -6.68 10.14
N TYR A 77 11.05 -6.36 11.21
CA TYR A 77 12.19 -7.18 11.66
C TYR A 77 11.77 -8.63 11.92
N SER A 78 10.63 -8.82 12.59
CA SER A 78 9.96 -10.10 12.81
C SER A 78 8.48 -10.00 12.44
N ILE A 79 7.81 -11.14 12.23
CA ILE A 79 6.36 -11.18 12.02
C ILE A 79 5.58 -10.73 13.26
N ASP A 80 6.18 -10.92 14.44
CA ASP A 80 5.64 -10.53 15.75
C ASP A 80 6.13 -9.13 16.18
N SER A 81 6.78 -8.38 15.29
CA SER A 81 7.19 -7.01 15.59
C SER A 81 5.97 -6.16 15.96
N GLU A 82 6.00 -5.61 17.17
CA GLU A 82 4.96 -4.71 17.66
C GLU A 82 4.85 -3.47 16.78
N ILE A 83 3.60 -3.09 16.46
CA ILE A 83 3.30 -1.86 15.72
C ILE A 83 2.64 -0.90 16.67
N LYS A 84 3.39 0.10 17.12
CA LYS A 84 2.86 1.14 18.00
C LYS A 84 2.10 2.16 17.17
N ILE A 85 0.81 2.32 17.42
CA ILE A 85 -0.02 3.35 16.81
C ILE A 85 0.16 4.65 17.59
N LEU A 86 0.48 5.72 16.88
CA LEU A 86 0.68 7.06 17.42
C LEU A 86 -0.47 7.98 16.96
N GLU A 87 -0.21 9.30 16.92
CA GLU A 87 -1.18 10.32 16.51
C GLU A 87 -1.76 10.06 15.11
N LYS A 88 -3.06 10.31 14.98
CA LYS A 88 -3.72 10.46 13.69
C LYS A 88 -3.67 11.92 13.25
N ILE A 89 -3.09 12.19 12.09
CA ILE A 89 -3.20 13.50 11.48
C ILE A 89 -4.60 13.64 10.87
N ASP A 90 -5.39 14.52 11.46
CA ASP A 90 -6.75 14.80 11.03
C ASP A 90 -6.80 15.66 9.75
N THR A 91 -7.96 16.22 9.47
CA THR A 91 -8.23 17.05 8.29
C THR A 91 -8.46 18.52 8.66
N THR A 92 -8.20 18.90 9.90
CA THR A 92 -8.43 20.25 10.42
C THR A 92 -7.52 21.25 9.69
N ASP A 93 -7.95 22.51 9.63
CA ASP A 93 -7.22 23.59 8.96
C ASP A 93 -6.84 23.25 7.51
N GLN A 94 -7.80 22.76 6.73
CA GLN A 94 -7.61 22.46 5.31
C GLN A 94 -6.42 21.50 5.05
N TRP A 95 -6.26 20.49 5.91
CA TRP A 95 -5.21 19.47 5.81
C TRP A 95 -3.78 20.01 5.89
N ILE A 96 -3.54 21.17 6.54
CA ILE A 96 -2.20 21.80 6.63
C ILE A 96 -1.12 20.79 7.08
N ARG A 97 -1.32 20.10 8.21
CA ARG A 97 -0.33 19.12 8.72
C ARG A 97 -0.04 17.98 7.75
N ARG A 98 -1.06 17.51 7.01
CA ARG A 98 -0.85 16.46 6.00
C ARG A 98 -0.04 16.98 4.82
N LYS A 99 -0.30 18.21 4.38
CA LYS A 99 0.41 18.87 3.28
C LYS A 99 1.87 19.12 3.61
N GLU A 100 2.19 19.54 4.83
CA GLU A 100 3.57 19.78 5.30
C GLU A 100 4.48 18.54 5.21
N ILE A 101 3.90 17.35 5.28
CA ILE A 101 4.63 16.07 5.20
C ILE A 101 4.56 15.52 3.77
N ALA A 102 3.36 15.43 3.20
CA ALA A 102 3.15 14.82 1.89
C ALA A 102 3.70 15.67 0.74
N LEU A 103 3.69 17.00 0.84
CA LEU A 103 4.09 17.87 -0.27
C LEU A 103 5.56 18.27 -0.25
N ARG A 104 6.41 17.60 0.54
CA ARG A 104 7.86 17.88 0.56
C ARG A 104 8.57 17.47 -0.73
N ASN A 105 8.22 16.31 -1.27
CA ASN A 105 8.86 15.71 -2.44
C ASN A 105 7.83 15.45 -3.54
N VAL A 106 7.33 16.54 -4.12
CA VAL A 106 6.32 16.50 -5.19
C VAL A 106 6.99 16.49 -6.54
N GLN A 107 6.56 15.55 -7.37
CA GLN A 107 7.01 15.40 -8.74
C GLN A 107 5.96 15.98 -9.68
N THR A 108 6.41 16.75 -10.66
CA THR A 108 5.54 17.45 -11.62
C THR A 108 5.66 16.91 -13.04
N ASN A 109 6.60 15.99 -13.27
CA ASN A 109 6.83 15.35 -14.57
C ASN A 109 6.78 13.82 -14.44
N LEU A 110 5.76 13.19 -15.02
CA LEU A 110 5.60 11.74 -14.93
C LEU A 110 6.58 10.99 -15.85
N SER A 111 6.99 11.57 -16.98
CA SER A 111 7.96 10.94 -17.88
C SER A 111 9.32 10.77 -17.24
N GLU A 112 9.76 11.75 -16.44
CA GLU A 112 10.97 11.63 -15.63
C GLU A 112 10.85 10.53 -14.59
N LEU A 113 9.73 10.48 -13.86
CA LEU A 113 9.47 9.40 -12.90
C LEU A 113 9.47 8.01 -13.55
N ILE A 114 8.85 7.87 -14.72
CA ILE A 114 8.85 6.60 -15.46
C ILE A 114 10.28 6.22 -15.88
N LYS A 115 11.12 7.19 -16.26
CA LYS A 115 12.53 6.96 -16.57
C LYS A 115 13.29 6.49 -15.33
N GLU A 116 13.09 7.13 -14.19
CA GLU A 116 13.70 6.73 -12.91
C GLU A 116 13.25 5.34 -12.45
N ALA A 117 11.96 5.02 -12.62
CA ALA A 117 11.41 3.71 -12.26
C ALA A 117 12.01 2.58 -13.10
N LYS A 118 12.42 2.87 -14.35
CA LYS A 118 13.08 1.92 -15.26
C LYS A 118 14.60 1.85 -15.08
N ASP A 119 15.19 2.85 -14.42
CA ASP A 119 16.61 2.84 -14.08
C ASP A 119 16.86 1.83 -12.95
N LYS A 120 17.72 0.84 -13.21
CA LYS A 120 18.04 -0.22 -12.25
C LYS A 120 18.74 0.30 -10.99
N GLN A 121 19.38 1.48 -11.05
CA GLN A 121 20.06 2.07 -9.89
C GLN A 121 19.11 2.84 -8.98
N LYS A 122 18.07 3.47 -9.54
CA LYS A 122 17.08 4.23 -8.78
C LYS A 122 15.88 3.37 -8.41
N ALA A 123 15.23 2.79 -9.42
CA ALA A 123 14.08 1.90 -9.27
C ALA A 123 12.94 2.46 -8.39
N THR A 124 12.73 3.77 -8.43
CA THR A 124 11.68 4.48 -7.70
C THR A 124 10.31 3.87 -8.04
N SER A 125 9.54 3.45 -7.03
CA SER A 125 8.20 2.87 -7.24
C SER A 125 7.06 3.66 -6.63
N LEU A 126 7.36 4.53 -5.66
CA LEU A 126 6.40 5.42 -5.02
C LEU A 126 6.82 6.87 -5.17
N ALA A 127 5.87 7.70 -5.55
CA ALA A 127 6.05 9.14 -5.71
C ALA A 127 4.73 9.87 -5.44
N ILE A 128 4.83 11.15 -5.12
CA ILE A 128 3.68 12.06 -5.09
C ILE A 128 3.74 12.87 -6.37
N VAL A 129 2.72 12.72 -7.21
CA VAL A 129 2.64 13.43 -8.49
C VAL A 129 1.61 14.52 -8.38
N LYS A 130 2.00 15.75 -8.72
CA LYS A 130 1.06 16.85 -8.91
C LYS A 130 0.75 16.94 -10.41
N PRO A 131 -0.48 16.61 -10.84
CA PRO A 131 -0.88 16.83 -12.22
C PRO A 131 -0.88 18.33 -12.52
N LYS A 132 -0.57 18.68 -13.77
CA LYS A 132 -0.73 20.03 -14.30
C LYS A 132 -2.21 20.35 -14.49
N GLU A 133 -2.93 19.42 -15.09
CA GLU A 133 -4.36 19.50 -15.34
C GLU A 133 -4.97 18.11 -15.24
N VAL A 134 -6.12 18.00 -14.56
CA VAL A 134 -6.94 16.78 -14.55
C VAL A 134 -8.04 16.98 -15.58
N LEU A 135 -8.00 16.19 -16.65
CA LEU A 135 -8.88 16.30 -17.80
C LEU A 135 -10.18 15.54 -17.60
N ASP A 136 -10.11 14.35 -17.00
CA ASP A 136 -11.29 13.50 -16.83
C ASP A 136 -11.15 12.53 -15.66
N PHE A 137 -12.28 11.99 -15.20
CA PHE A 137 -12.38 10.89 -14.27
C PHE A 137 -13.28 9.81 -14.85
N ILE A 138 -12.67 8.67 -15.19
CA ILE A 138 -13.34 7.55 -15.83
C ILE A 138 -13.77 6.54 -14.76
N CYS A 139 -15.05 6.18 -14.79
CA CYS A 139 -15.65 5.16 -13.94
C CYS A 139 -16.25 4.06 -14.82
N GLU A 140 -15.55 2.94 -14.93
CA GLU A 140 -15.97 1.81 -15.77
C GLU A 140 -16.55 0.67 -14.93
N PRO A 141 -17.72 0.12 -15.29
CA PRO A 141 -18.23 -1.07 -14.63
C PRO A 141 -17.30 -2.26 -14.85
N CYS A 142 -17.17 -3.12 -13.84
CA CYS A 142 -16.50 -4.41 -13.95
C CYS A 142 -17.27 -5.50 -13.20
N ASP A 143 -16.87 -6.76 -13.37
CA ASP A 143 -17.60 -7.88 -12.77
C ASP A 143 -17.76 -7.71 -11.26
N LYS A 144 -18.96 -7.97 -10.75
CA LYS A 144 -19.26 -7.98 -9.31
C LYS A 144 -18.57 -9.12 -8.58
N GLU A 145 -18.19 -10.16 -9.31
CA GLU A 145 -17.58 -11.36 -8.74
C GLU A 145 -16.06 -11.39 -8.99
N TRP A 146 -15.37 -12.03 -8.07
CA TRP A 146 -13.96 -12.35 -8.22
C TRP A 146 -13.82 -13.51 -9.21
N ASN A 147 -12.73 -13.53 -9.99
CA ASN A 147 -12.49 -14.63 -10.94
C ASN A 147 -12.41 -15.98 -10.17
N PRO A 148 -13.31 -16.94 -10.43
CA PRO A 148 -13.39 -18.20 -9.70
C PRO A 148 -12.10 -19.03 -9.76
N GLN A 149 -11.37 -18.99 -10.89
CA GLN A 149 -10.12 -19.74 -11.05
C GLN A 149 -9.02 -19.19 -10.13
N LYS A 150 -8.97 -17.86 -9.96
CA LYS A 150 -8.03 -17.20 -9.04
C LYS A 150 -8.36 -17.54 -7.59
N ILE A 151 -9.65 -17.58 -7.25
CA ILE A 151 -10.10 -17.98 -5.90
C ILE A 151 -9.73 -19.44 -5.63
N ALA A 152 -10.02 -20.34 -6.56
CA ALA A 152 -9.75 -21.77 -6.41
C ALA A 152 -8.24 -22.05 -6.21
N LYS A 153 -7.37 -21.35 -6.95
CA LYS A 153 -5.91 -21.48 -6.80
C LYS A 153 -5.43 -21.05 -5.42
N ILE A 154 -6.02 -20.00 -4.86
CA ILE A 154 -5.64 -19.50 -3.53
C ILE A 154 -6.09 -20.46 -2.44
N ILE A 155 -7.32 -20.96 -2.54
CA ILE A 155 -7.84 -21.98 -1.63
C ILE A 155 -6.97 -23.24 -1.69
N ALA A 156 -6.59 -23.69 -2.89
CA ALA A 156 -5.76 -24.87 -3.08
C ALA A 156 -4.35 -24.71 -2.49
N ASN A 157 -3.70 -23.55 -2.69
CA ASN A 157 -2.38 -23.28 -2.13
C ASN A 157 -2.39 -23.20 -0.60
N GLN A 158 -3.47 -22.70 0.01
CA GLN A 158 -3.58 -22.61 1.47
C GLN A 158 -3.93 -23.95 2.12
N ALA A 159 -4.74 -24.79 1.46
CA ALA A 159 -5.04 -26.15 1.93
C ALA A 159 -3.77 -27.03 2.04
N GLN A 160 -2.69 -26.68 1.34
CA GLN A 160 -1.38 -27.32 1.46
C GLN A 160 -0.54 -26.86 2.66
N GLY A 161 -0.90 -25.74 3.32
CA GLY A 161 -0.07 -25.10 4.36
C GLY A 161 -0.54 -25.26 5.81
N SER A 162 -1.81 -25.61 6.06
CA SER A 162 -2.33 -25.87 7.42
C SER A 162 -3.42 -26.95 7.38
N LEU A 163 -3.21 -28.04 8.12
CA LEU A 163 -4.19 -29.12 8.31
C LEU A 163 -5.32 -28.73 9.27
N PHE A 164 -5.16 -27.65 10.03
CA PHE A 164 -6.03 -27.32 11.18
C PHE A 164 -6.72 -25.94 11.08
N ASP A 165 -6.28 -25.02 10.20
CA ASP A 165 -6.87 -23.66 10.08
C ASP A 165 -7.85 -23.48 8.91
N VAL A 166 -8.37 -24.58 8.38
CA VAL A 166 -9.15 -24.57 7.13
C VAL A 166 -10.46 -23.80 7.28
N GLU A 167 -11.08 -23.79 8.47
CA GLU A 167 -12.34 -23.10 8.74
C GLU A 167 -12.17 -21.60 9.04
N GLU A 168 -11.14 -21.24 9.81
CA GLU A 168 -10.85 -19.84 10.12
C GLU A 168 -10.39 -19.09 8.86
N THR A 169 -9.55 -19.74 8.04
CA THR A 169 -9.19 -19.26 6.70
C THR A 169 -10.43 -19.12 5.81
N LYS A 170 -11.33 -20.12 5.74
CA LYS A 170 -12.60 -19.97 4.98
C LYS A 170 -13.47 -18.80 5.46
N SER A 171 -13.41 -18.43 6.74
CA SER A 171 -14.20 -17.32 7.30
C SER A 171 -13.62 -15.94 6.96
N ILE A 172 -12.29 -15.77 6.94
CA ILE A 172 -11.61 -14.54 6.52
C ILE A 172 -11.87 -14.27 5.03
N PHE A 173 -12.02 -15.35 4.26
CA PHE A 173 -12.33 -15.36 2.84
C PHE A 173 -13.84 -15.38 2.52
N LYS A 174 -14.74 -15.18 3.51
CA LYS A 174 -16.13 -14.75 3.24
C LYS A 174 -16.15 -13.32 2.70
N VAL A 175 -15.59 -13.23 1.51
CA VAL A 175 -15.76 -12.30 0.40
C VAL A 175 -15.80 -10.85 0.81
N VAL A 176 -14.62 -10.22 0.84
CA VAL A 176 -14.54 -8.77 0.60
C VAL A 176 -15.31 -8.52 -0.70
N LYS A 177 -16.48 -7.90 -0.59
CA LYS A 177 -17.35 -7.61 -1.73
C LYS A 177 -16.54 -6.81 -2.74
N LYS A 178 -16.33 -7.37 -3.93
CA LYS A 178 -15.61 -6.69 -4.99
C LYS A 178 -16.39 -5.43 -5.37
N ILE A 179 -15.69 -4.31 -5.44
CA ILE A 179 -16.26 -3.08 -5.96
C ILE A 179 -16.41 -3.27 -7.48
N PRO A 180 -17.63 -3.18 -8.05
CA PRO A 180 -17.87 -3.48 -9.45
C PRO A 180 -17.54 -2.31 -10.38
N TYR A 181 -16.52 -1.54 -10.02
CA TYR A 181 -16.08 -0.37 -10.77
C TYR A 181 -14.56 -0.29 -10.77
N LYS A 182 -14.01 0.13 -11.91
CA LYS A 182 -12.63 0.59 -12.05
C LYS A 182 -12.65 2.10 -12.15
N PHE A 183 -11.71 2.73 -11.46
CA PHE A 183 -11.57 4.17 -11.43
C PHE A 183 -10.22 4.55 -12.03
N SER A 184 -10.21 5.47 -12.96
CA SER A 184 -9.00 6.05 -13.55
C SER A 184 -9.17 7.56 -13.69
N TYR A 185 -8.04 8.27 -13.65
CA TYR A 185 -7.98 9.69 -13.96
C TYR A 185 -7.29 9.84 -15.31
N VAL A 186 -7.76 10.81 -16.09
CA VAL A 186 -7.05 11.30 -17.27
C VAL A 186 -6.44 12.64 -16.90
N PHE A 187 -5.12 12.78 -17.01
CA PHE A 187 -4.43 14.01 -16.60
C PHE A 187 -3.16 14.27 -17.40
N THR A 188 -2.68 15.50 -17.34
CA THR A 188 -1.38 15.90 -17.90
C THR A 188 -0.40 16.25 -16.81
N THR A 189 0.89 16.09 -17.11
CA THR A 189 1.98 16.61 -16.26
C THR A 189 2.77 17.68 -17.01
N GLU A 190 3.91 18.16 -16.48
CA GLU A 190 4.71 19.20 -17.15
C GLU A 190 5.17 18.81 -18.55
N ASP A 191 5.28 17.51 -18.82
CA ASP A 191 5.55 16.94 -20.15
C ASP A 191 4.40 17.12 -21.17
N GLN A 192 3.24 17.62 -20.74
CA GLN A 192 2.02 17.83 -21.54
C GLN A 192 1.49 16.55 -22.23
N ILE A 193 1.93 15.38 -21.77
CA ILE A 193 1.45 14.09 -22.27
C ILE A 193 0.17 13.74 -21.50
N VAL A 194 -0.89 13.40 -22.23
CA VAL A 194 -2.13 12.88 -21.63
C VAL A 194 -1.90 11.45 -21.13
N ARG A 195 -2.23 11.20 -19.88
CA ARG A 195 -2.05 9.94 -19.15
C ARG A 195 -3.36 9.42 -18.63
#